data_AF-A0A0B2P6C4-F1
#
_entry.id   AF-A0A0B2P6C4-F1
#
_cell.length_a   1.000
_cell.length_b   1.000
_cell.length_c   1.000
_cell.angle_alpha   90.00
_cell.angle_beta   90.00
_cell.angle_gamma   90.00
#
_symmetry.space_group_name_H-M   'P 1'
#
loop_
_entity.id
_entity.type
_entity.pdbx_description
1 polymer ?
#
loop_
_entity_poly.entity_id
_entity_poly.type
_entity_poly.pdbx_seq_one_letter_code
_entity_poly.pdbx_strand_id
1 'polypeptide(L)'
;MAMSNNVIGCINFVAVILSIPIIGAGIWLTNGDADSCVQFLQWPVIILGVLILVVALAGFIGAFFRVSWLLIVYLVAMLVLVILLVSLVAFVYMVTLRGHGNIEPNRAYLEYRMDDFSGYLRRRVRSSFKWDRIRSCLSQTNMCAELNQSYRMAQDFFNARLTPMQSGCCKPPTQCAYTFVNPTYWISPINTAADMDCLQWSNDQTQLCYNCDSCKAGLLANLRKEWRRANVILIITVIVLIIVYLVGCCAFRNVKTEDLFRKYKQGYT
;
A
#
# COMPACT_ATOMS: atom_id res chain seq x y z
N MET A 1 -17.88 -11.53 -38.03
CA MET A 1 -16.87 -10.45 -38.21
C MET A 1 -17.20 -9.13 -37.51
N ALA A 2 -18.45 -8.66 -37.38
CA ALA A 2 -18.76 -7.40 -36.67
C ALA A 2 -18.79 -7.51 -35.12
N MET A 3 -19.23 -8.65 -34.57
CA MET A 3 -19.29 -8.87 -33.11
C MET A 3 -17.90 -8.90 -32.44
N SER A 4 -16.87 -9.46 -33.10
CA SER A 4 -15.52 -9.58 -32.49
C SER A 4 -14.83 -8.22 -32.33
N ASN A 5 -15.07 -7.27 -33.24
CA ASN A 5 -14.50 -5.92 -33.19
C ASN A 5 -15.08 -5.11 -32.02
N ASN A 6 -16.39 -5.20 -31.77
CA ASN A 6 -17.03 -4.53 -30.63
C ASN A 6 -16.56 -5.12 -29.30
N VAL A 7 -16.35 -6.45 -29.23
CA VAL A 7 -15.86 -7.13 -28.02
C VAL A 7 -14.44 -6.69 -27.67
N ILE A 8 -13.53 -6.60 -28.66
CA ILE A 8 -12.15 -6.15 -28.43
C ILE A 8 -12.09 -4.67 -28.02
N GLY A 9 -12.90 -3.81 -28.64
CA GLY A 9 -13.02 -2.40 -28.25
C GLY A 9 -13.54 -2.22 -26.83
N CYS A 10 -14.56 -3.00 -26.44
CA CYS A 10 -15.14 -2.97 -25.09
C CYS A 10 -14.14 -3.47 -24.03
N ILE A 11 -13.37 -4.51 -24.33
CA ILE A 11 -12.32 -5.05 -23.45
C ILE A 11 -11.23 -4.00 -23.17
N ASN A 12 -10.76 -3.30 -24.20
CA ASN A 12 -9.74 -2.25 -24.04
C ASN A 12 -10.28 -1.04 -23.28
N PHE A 13 -11.55 -0.67 -23.48
CA PHE A 13 -12.20 0.40 -22.72
C PHE A 13 -12.30 0.07 -21.23
N VAL A 14 -12.64 -1.18 -20.90
CA VAL A 14 -12.64 -1.68 -19.52
C VAL A 14 -11.24 -1.65 -18.91
N ALA A 15 -10.20 -2.02 -19.66
CA ALA A 15 -8.80 -1.95 -19.20
C ALA A 15 -8.36 -0.50 -18.89
N VAL A 16 -8.76 0.47 -19.70
CA VAL A 16 -8.50 1.90 -19.45
C VAL A 16 -9.24 2.38 -18.20
N ILE A 17 -10.51 2.02 -18.02
CA ILE A 17 -11.27 2.36 -16.81
C ILE A 17 -10.59 1.79 -15.55
N LEU A 18 -10.04 0.58 -15.62
CA LEU A 18 -9.33 -0.04 -14.50
C LEU A 18 -7.98 0.59 -14.18
N SER A 19 -7.36 1.29 -15.13
CA SER A 19 -6.10 2.03 -14.87
C SER A 19 -6.33 3.26 -13.98
N ILE A 20 -7.51 3.88 -14.05
CA ILE A 20 -7.87 5.08 -13.29
C ILE A 20 -7.84 4.85 -11.77
N PRO A 21 -8.49 3.81 -11.19
CA PRO A 21 -8.42 3.55 -9.76
C PRO A 21 -7.03 3.12 -9.29
N ILE A 22 -6.17 2.57 -10.15
CA ILE A 22 -4.79 2.23 -9.79
C ILE A 22 -3.94 3.49 -9.64
N ILE A 23 -4.05 4.41 -10.61
CA ILE A 23 -3.37 5.70 -10.57
C ILE A 23 -3.95 6.54 -9.42
N GLY A 24 -5.27 6.52 -9.24
CA GLY A 24 -5.96 7.16 -8.13
C GLY A 24 -5.54 6.62 -6.77
N ALA A 25 -5.37 5.30 -6.61
CA ALA A 25 -4.82 4.71 -5.39
C ALA A 25 -3.36 5.12 -5.15
N GLY A 26 -2.55 5.18 -6.21
CA GLY A 26 -1.18 5.69 -6.15
C GLY A 26 -1.09 7.13 -5.64
N ILE A 27 -1.98 8.00 -6.12
CA ILE A 27 -2.08 9.42 -5.71
C ILE A 27 -2.73 9.55 -4.32
N TRP A 28 -3.71 8.71 -3.98
CA TRP A 28 -4.34 8.74 -2.66
C TRP A 28 -3.33 8.42 -1.55
N LEU A 29 -2.44 7.46 -1.80
CA LEU A 29 -1.37 7.10 -0.88
C LEU A 29 -0.43 8.28 -0.58
N THR A 30 -0.30 9.28 -1.46
CA THR A 30 0.57 10.45 -1.24
C THR A 30 -0.09 11.55 -0.40
N ASN A 31 -1.41 11.46 -0.14
CA ASN A 31 -2.17 12.54 0.49
C ASN A 31 -2.33 12.44 2.01
N GLY A 32 -1.80 11.38 2.65
CA GLY A 32 -1.79 11.29 4.11
C GLY A 32 -0.73 12.20 4.72
N ASP A 33 -1.06 12.97 5.75
CA ASP A 33 -0.15 13.95 6.39
C ASP A 33 1.19 13.32 6.83
N ALA A 34 1.15 12.07 7.33
CA ALA A 34 2.36 11.32 7.71
C ALA A 34 2.95 10.45 6.57
N ASP A 35 2.14 10.08 5.57
CA ASP A 35 2.55 9.25 4.44
C ASP A 35 3.35 10.07 3.41
N SER A 36 3.09 11.38 3.34
CA SER A 36 3.88 12.36 2.57
C SER A 36 5.37 12.36 2.98
N CYS A 37 5.65 12.13 4.27
CA CYS A 37 7.01 12.08 4.82
C CYS A 37 7.82 10.84 4.35
N VAL A 38 7.15 9.82 3.80
CA VAL A 38 7.74 8.54 3.38
C VAL A 38 7.51 8.22 1.91
N GLN A 39 7.49 9.26 1.07
CA GLN A 39 7.28 9.22 -0.38
C GLN A 39 8.15 8.18 -1.13
N PHE A 40 9.33 7.84 -0.62
CA PHE A 40 10.21 6.84 -1.23
C PHE A 40 9.59 5.44 -1.32
N LEU A 41 8.72 5.04 -0.39
CA LEU A 41 8.12 3.70 -0.39
C LEU A 41 7.05 3.50 -1.47
N GLN A 42 6.58 4.59 -2.08
CA GLN A 42 5.42 4.60 -2.98
C GLN A 42 5.80 4.58 -4.47
N TRP A 43 7.03 5.00 -4.81
CA TRP A 43 7.55 4.97 -6.19
C TRP A 43 7.42 3.61 -6.91
N PRO A 44 7.64 2.45 -6.27
CA PRO A 44 7.44 1.16 -6.93
C PRO A 44 6.00 0.94 -7.42
N VAL A 45 5.00 1.46 -6.70
CA VAL A 45 3.58 1.35 -7.08
C VAL A 45 3.27 2.27 -8.26
N ILE A 46 3.81 3.49 -8.26
CA ILE A 46 3.63 4.46 -9.35
C ILE A 46 4.25 3.94 -10.65
N ILE A 47 5.49 3.44 -10.59
CA ILE A 47 6.17 2.84 -11.76
C ILE A 47 5.33 1.70 -12.34
N LEU A 48 4.72 0.89 -11.49
CA LEU A 48 3.89 -0.24 -11.91
C LEU A 48 2.55 0.22 -12.51
N GLY A 49 1.94 1.29 -11.98
CA GLY A 49 0.78 1.93 -12.59
C GLY A 49 1.07 2.51 -13.98
N VAL A 50 2.25 3.11 -14.17
CA VAL A 50 2.70 3.61 -15.49
C VAL A 50 2.90 2.46 -16.48
N LEU A 51 3.48 1.33 -16.06
CA LEU A 51 3.63 0.15 -16.91
C LEU A 51 2.27 -0.40 -17.37
N ILE A 52 1.28 -0.44 -16.48
CA ILE A 52 -0.10 -0.85 -16.83
C ILE A 52 -0.69 0.10 -17.89
N LEU A 53 -0.49 1.42 -17.73
CA LEU A 53 -1.01 2.42 -18.67
C LEU A 53 -0.37 2.28 -20.07
N VAL A 54 0.94 2.02 -20.15
CA VAL A 54 1.62 1.77 -21.43
C VAL A 54 1.07 0.53 -22.12
N VAL A 55 0.85 -0.57 -21.38
CA VAL A 55 0.28 -1.80 -21.94
C VAL A 55 -1.17 -1.59 -22.40
N ALA A 56 -1.97 -0.83 -21.66
CA ALA A 56 -3.34 -0.49 -22.05
C ALA A 56 -3.39 0.33 -23.34
N LEU A 57 -2.49 1.32 -23.50
CA LEU A 57 -2.38 2.12 -24.73
C LEU A 57 -1.91 1.29 -25.93
N ALA A 58 -0.95 0.38 -25.73
CA ALA A 58 -0.51 -0.54 -26.76
C ALA A 58 -1.65 -1.48 -27.22
N GLY A 59 -2.49 -1.94 -26.27
CA GLY A 59 -3.69 -2.72 -26.57
C GLY A 59 -4.72 -1.95 -27.41
N PHE A 60 -4.91 -0.66 -27.12
CA PHE A 60 -5.80 0.21 -27.88
C PHE A 60 -5.31 0.40 -29.32
N ILE A 61 -4.03 0.73 -29.50
CA ILE A 61 -3.41 0.89 -30.84
C ILE A 61 -3.51 -0.42 -31.63
N GLY A 62 -3.27 -1.57 -30.98
CA GLY A 62 -3.36 -2.88 -31.61
C GLY A 62 -4.73 -3.23 -32.19
N ALA A 63 -5.81 -2.73 -31.59
CA ALA A 63 -7.17 -2.97 -32.07
C ALA A 63 -7.49 -2.22 -33.37
N PHE A 64 -6.87 -1.06 -33.61
CA PHE A 64 -7.11 -0.25 -34.82
C PHE A 64 -6.39 -0.77 -36.06
N PHE A 65 -5.16 -1.27 -35.91
CA PHE A 65 -4.31 -1.61 -37.07
C PHE A 65 -4.52 -3.03 -37.64
N ARG A 66 -5.42 -3.86 -37.06
CA ARG A 66 -5.77 -5.22 -37.55
C ARG A 66 -4.57 -6.12 -37.89
N VAL A 67 -3.46 -5.97 -37.17
CA VAL A 67 -2.25 -6.78 -37.41
C VAL A 67 -2.25 -7.99 -36.48
N SER A 68 -2.39 -9.19 -37.05
CA SER A 68 -2.47 -10.46 -36.29
C SER A 68 -1.26 -10.71 -35.39
N TRP A 69 -0.07 -10.26 -35.80
CA TRP A 69 1.16 -10.35 -35.00
C TRP A 69 1.10 -9.47 -33.74
N LEU A 70 0.51 -8.28 -33.87
CA LEU A 70 0.40 -7.30 -32.79
C LEU A 70 -0.58 -7.79 -31.71
N LEU A 71 -1.61 -8.55 -32.09
CA LEU A 71 -2.52 -9.20 -31.13
C LEU A 71 -1.84 -10.32 -30.32
N ILE A 72 -0.89 -11.05 -30.92
CA ILE A 72 -0.09 -12.05 -30.20
C ILE A 72 0.86 -11.35 -29.21
N VAL A 73 1.55 -10.30 -29.65
CA VAL A 73 2.42 -9.48 -28.77
C VAL A 73 1.61 -8.92 -27.60
N TYR A 74 0.39 -8.44 -27.86
CA TYR A 74 -0.52 -7.96 -26.82
C TYR A 74 -0.88 -9.04 -25.79
N LEU A 75 -1.25 -10.26 -26.24
CA LEU A 75 -1.57 -11.36 -25.31
C LEU A 75 -0.36 -11.75 -24.45
N VAL A 76 0.85 -11.78 -25.03
CA VAL A 76 2.08 -12.06 -24.29
C VAL A 76 2.37 -10.96 -23.27
N ALA A 77 2.26 -9.69 -23.66
CA ALA A 77 2.45 -8.55 -22.76
C ALA A 77 1.44 -8.56 -21.60
N MET A 78 0.17 -8.87 -21.88
CA MET A 78 -0.88 -9.01 -20.87
C MET A 78 -0.60 -10.15 -19.88
N LEU A 79 -0.12 -11.30 -20.36
CA LEU A 79 0.26 -12.41 -19.50
C LEU A 79 1.40 -12.02 -18.55
N VAL A 80 2.45 -11.37 -19.07
CA VAL A 80 3.57 -10.87 -18.27
C VAL A 80 3.08 -9.87 -17.21
N LEU A 81 2.18 -8.97 -17.58
CA LEU A 81 1.60 -7.99 -16.67
C LEU A 81 0.82 -8.66 -15.52
N VAL A 82 -0.01 -9.66 -15.83
CA VAL A 82 -0.75 -10.43 -14.80
C VAL A 82 0.22 -11.12 -13.85
N ILE A 83 1.29 -11.76 -14.35
CA ILE A 83 2.30 -12.42 -13.51
C ILE A 83 2.99 -11.41 -12.59
N LEU A 84 3.38 -10.24 -13.11
CA LEU A 84 4.00 -9.18 -12.32
C LEU A 84 3.06 -8.67 -11.23
N LEU A 85 1.79 -8.43 -11.54
CA LEU A 85 0.80 -7.97 -10.57
C LEU A 85 0.53 -9.02 -9.48
N VAL A 86 0.37 -10.29 -9.85
CA VAL A 86 0.22 -11.40 -8.88
C VAL A 86 1.44 -11.49 -7.95
N SER A 87 2.66 -11.36 -8.51
CA SER A 87 3.88 -11.36 -7.71
C SER A 87 3.93 -10.19 -6.72
N LEU A 88 3.44 -9.01 -7.12
CA LEU A 88 3.34 -7.84 -6.26
C LEU A 88 2.31 -8.05 -5.15
N VAL A 89 1.12 -8.59 -5.47
CA VAL A 89 0.10 -8.94 -4.45
C VAL A 89 0.70 -9.86 -3.40
N ALA A 90 1.37 -10.92 -3.84
CA ALA A 90 1.98 -11.90 -2.95
C ALA A 90 3.07 -11.26 -2.09
N PHE A 91 3.92 -10.41 -2.68
CA PHE A 91 4.94 -9.66 -1.96
C PHE A 91 4.34 -8.74 -0.89
N VAL A 92 3.36 -7.91 -1.24
CA VAL A 92 2.70 -6.99 -0.30
C VAL A 92 2.02 -7.78 0.82
N TYR A 93 1.33 -8.87 0.50
CA TYR A 93 0.71 -9.74 1.49
C TYR A 93 1.75 -10.32 2.46
N MET A 94 2.85 -10.89 1.96
CA MET A 94 3.91 -11.46 2.78
C MET A 94 4.57 -10.43 3.70
N VAL A 95 4.85 -9.23 3.18
CA VAL A 95 5.48 -8.15 3.94
C VAL A 95 4.53 -7.57 5.00
N THR A 96 3.23 -7.54 4.72
CA THR A 96 2.17 -7.03 5.61
C THR A 96 1.45 -8.11 6.41
N LEU A 97 1.96 -9.34 6.42
CA LEU A 97 1.33 -10.45 7.16
C LEU A 97 1.46 -10.26 8.68
N ARG A 98 2.60 -9.76 9.16
CA ARG A 98 2.87 -9.52 10.59
C ARG A 98 2.67 -8.05 11.00
N GLY A 99 2.64 -7.76 12.30
CA GLY A 99 2.54 -6.39 12.85
C GLY A 99 1.14 -5.98 13.30
N HIS A 100 0.37 -6.87 13.94
CA HIS A 100 -1.06 -6.66 14.27
C HIS A 100 -1.31 -5.66 15.40
N GLY A 101 -0.25 -5.19 16.06
CA GLY A 101 -0.35 -4.43 17.30
C GLY A 101 -0.57 -5.36 18.49
N ASN A 102 -0.07 -4.96 19.64
CA ASN A 102 -0.20 -5.63 20.91
C ASN A 102 -1.33 -4.97 21.69
N ILE A 103 -2.15 -5.80 22.32
CA ILE A 103 -3.22 -5.35 23.22
C ILE A 103 -2.59 -5.18 24.59
N GLU A 104 -2.77 -4.01 25.18
CA GLU A 104 -2.31 -3.72 26.54
C GLU A 104 -3.50 -3.77 27.51
N PRO A 105 -3.36 -4.37 28.70
CA PRO A 105 -4.42 -4.40 29.71
C PRO A 105 -4.91 -2.99 30.06
N ASN A 106 -6.23 -2.84 30.19
CA ASN A 106 -6.91 -1.59 30.56
C ASN A 106 -6.68 -0.41 29.59
N ARG A 107 -6.36 -0.71 28.31
CA ARG A 107 -6.22 0.27 27.23
C ARG A 107 -7.02 -0.15 26.01
N ALA A 108 -7.72 0.79 25.38
CA ALA A 108 -8.47 0.54 24.15
C ALA A 108 -7.63 0.70 22.88
N TYR A 109 -6.45 1.32 22.98
CA TYR A 109 -5.51 1.48 21.88
C TYR A 109 -4.48 0.34 21.81
N LEU A 110 -3.89 0.16 20.64
CA LEU A 110 -2.87 -0.86 20.36
C LEU A 110 -1.46 -0.27 20.51
N GLU A 111 -0.51 -1.08 20.97
CA GLU A 111 0.91 -0.74 20.99
C GLU A 111 1.69 -1.51 19.92
N TYR A 112 2.62 -0.83 19.26
CA TYR A 112 3.35 -1.41 18.14
C TYR A 112 4.82 -1.57 18.50
N ARG A 113 5.33 -2.79 18.39
CA ARG A 113 6.74 -3.10 18.61
C ARG A 113 7.44 -3.38 17.29
N MET A 114 8.73 -3.04 17.23
CA MET A 114 9.53 -3.24 16.03
C MET A 114 9.68 -4.72 15.62
N ASP A 115 9.70 -5.62 16.59
CA ASP A 115 9.89 -7.05 16.36
C ASP A 115 8.67 -7.75 15.76
N ASP A 116 7.50 -7.11 15.82
CA ASP A 116 6.28 -7.65 15.24
C ASP A 116 6.25 -7.51 13.71
N PHE A 117 7.13 -6.70 13.12
CA PHE A 117 7.15 -6.44 11.68
C PHE A 117 8.11 -7.35 10.91
N SER A 118 7.86 -7.50 9.61
CA SER A 118 8.74 -8.27 8.74
C SER A 118 10.14 -7.63 8.64
N GLY A 119 11.18 -8.46 8.51
CA GLY A 119 12.56 -7.99 8.40
C GLY A 119 12.80 -7.05 7.20
N TYR A 120 11.95 -7.12 6.17
CA TYR A 120 11.96 -6.18 5.06
C TYR A 120 11.58 -4.75 5.51
N LEU A 121 10.46 -4.60 6.21
CA LEU A 121 9.99 -3.30 6.73
C LEU A 121 10.96 -2.74 7.77
N ARG A 122 11.42 -3.56 8.71
CA ARG A 122 12.34 -3.12 9.77
C ARG A 122 13.65 -2.56 9.20
N ARG A 123 14.23 -3.20 8.18
CA ARG A 123 15.45 -2.70 7.52
C ARG A 123 15.28 -1.32 6.90
N ARG A 124 14.05 -0.94 6.54
CA ARG A 124 13.78 0.31 5.84
C ARG A 124 13.83 1.53 6.75
N VAL A 125 13.57 1.33 8.04
CA VAL A 125 13.54 2.38 9.07
C VAL A 125 14.73 2.27 10.05
N ARG A 126 15.57 1.24 9.90
CA ARG A 126 16.75 0.99 10.75
C ARG A 126 17.89 2.01 10.57
N SER A 127 18.02 2.61 9.38
CA SER A 127 19.13 3.54 9.11
C SER A 127 18.86 4.92 9.70
N SER A 128 19.66 5.35 10.68
CA SER A 128 19.52 6.65 11.37
C SER A 128 19.43 7.83 10.39
N PHE A 129 20.36 7.92 9.42
CA PHE A 129 20.41 9.04 8.49
C PHE A 129 19.13 9.23 7.66
N LYS A 130 18.45 8.14 7.26
CA LYS A 130 17.17 8.24 6.55
C LYS A 130 16.02 8.55 7.52
N TRP A 131 16.12 8.09 8.75
CA TRP A 131 15.14 8.37 9.81
C TRP A 131 15.15 9.84 10.20
N ASP A 132 16.30 10.50 10.24
CA ASP A 132 16.42 11.91 10.62
C ASP A 132 15.55 12.84 9.74
N ARG A 133 15.48 12.56 8.43
CA ARG A 133 14.59 13.28 7.52
C ARG A 133 13.11 12.98 7.78
N ILE A 134 12.78 11.72 8.06
CA ILE A 134 11.40 11.29 8.31
C ILE A 134 10.90 11.89 9.63
N ARG A 135 11.68 11.79 10.70
CA ARG A 135 11.30 12.34 12.02
C ARG A 135 11.15 13.86 11.98
N SER A 136 12.00 14.57 11.24
CA SER A 136 11.88 16.03 11.09
C SER A 136 10.59 16.43 10.36
N CYS A 137 10.11 15.60 9.43
CA CYS A 137 8.83 15.80 8.77
C CYS A 137 7.67 15.46 9.72
N LEU A 138 7.76 14.33 10.43
CA LEU A 138 6.74 13.91 11.39
C LEU A 138 6.55 14.91 12.53
N SER A 139 7.62 15.51 13.05
CA SER A 139 7.54 16.51 14.12
C SER A 139 6.85 17.81 13.72
N GLN A 140 6.74 18.09 12.42
CA GLN A 140 6.03 19.25 11.88
C GLN A 140 4.53 18.98 11.68
N THR A 141 4.10 17.72 11.76
CA THR A 141 2.68 17.38 11.62
C THR A 141 1.91 17.73 12.90
N ASN A 142 0.64 18.10 12.75
CA ASN A 142 -0.22 18.46 13.87
C ASN A 142 -0.79 17.25 14.64
N MET A 143 -0.37 16.02 14.33
CA MET A 143 -1.01 14.80 14.86
C MET A 143 -1.00 14.71 16.40
N CYS A 144 0.10 15.12 17.03
CA CYS A 144 0.24 15.09 18.49
C CYS A 144 -0.44 16.30 19.15
N ALA A 145 -0.45 17.44 18.47
CA ALA A 145 -1.16 18.64 18.93
C ALA A 145 -2.68 18.41 18.92
N GLU A 146 -3.21 17.82 17.85
CA GLU A 146 -4.62 17.45 17.72
C GLU A 146 -5.02 16.41 18.78
N LEU A 147 -4.13 15.45 19.07
CA LEU A 147 -4.36 14.45 20.12
C LEU A 147 -4.52 15.10 21.50
N ASN A 148 -3.64 16.07 21.82
CA ASN A 148 -3.70 16.81 23.08
C ASN A 148 -4.97 17.67 23.19
N GLN A 149 -5.45 18.22 22.08
CA GLN A 149 -6.70 19.01 22.04
C GLN A 149 -7.95 18.14 22.15
N SER A 150 -7.92 16.96 21.53
CA SER A 150 -9.08 16.04 21.43
C SER A 150 -9.38 15.32 22.75
N TYR A 151 -8.37 15.03 23.55
CA TYR A 151 -8.53 14.29 24.81
C TYR A 151 -7.99 15.08 26.00
N ARG A 152 -8.88 15.48 26.91
CA ARG A 152 -8.50 16.24 28.12
C ARG A 152 -8.46 15.40 29.37
N MET A 153 -9.29 14.36 29.46
CA MET A 153 -9.36 13.48 30.62
C MET A 153 -8.64 12.15 30.36
N ALA A 154 -8.04 11.60 31.43
CA ALA A 154 -7.31 10.33 31.37
C ALA A 154 -8.20 9.17 30.90
N GLN A 155 -9.45 9.11 31.40
CA GLN A 155 -10.39 8.04 31.05
C GLN A 155 -10.77 8.08 29.56
N ASP A 156 -10.99 9.28 29.01
CA ASP A 156 -11.29 9.45 27.58
C ASP A 156 -10.08 9.04 26.73
N PHE A 157 -8.88 9.42 27.14
CA PHE A 157 -7.64 9.07 26.45
C PHE A 157 -7.38 7.55 26.46
N PHE A 158 -7.57 6.87 27.60
CA PHE A 158 -7.31 5.43 27.69
C PHE A 158 -8.35 4.57 26.95
N ASN A 159 -9.55 5.11 26.74
CA ASN A 159 -10.61 4.49 25.93
C ASN A 159 -10.60 4.95 24.47
N ALA A 160 -9.71 5.85 24.09
CA ALA A 160 -9.61 6.38 22.73
C ALA A 160 -9.06 5.34 21.75
N ARG A 161 -9.58 5.38 20.52
CA ARG A 161 -9.02 4.63 19.38
C ARG A 161 -7.93 5.48 18.71
N LEU A 162 -6.72 5.40 19.26
CA LEU A 162 -5.56 6.09 18.71
C LEU A 162 -5.14 5.52 17.37
N THR A 163 -4.65 6.38 16.48
CA THR A 163 -3.96 5.92 15.27
C THR A 163 -2.61 5.28 15.63
N PRO A 164 -2.03 4.42 14.76
CA PRO A 164 -0.71 3.85 15.02
C PRO A 164 0.39 4.89 15.25
N MET A 165 0.28 6.05 14.59
CA MET A 165 1.21 7.16 14.76
C MET A 165 1.02 7.88 16.09
N GLN A 166 -0.23 8.17 16.48
CA GLN A 166 -0.53 8.78 17.77
C GLN A 166 -0.07 7.91 18.95
N SER A 167 -0.32 6.61 18.88
CA SER A 167 0.07 5.66 19.92
C SER A 167 1.60 5.44 20.00
N GLY A 168 2.31 5.49 18.87
CA GLY A 168 3.76 5.24 18.84
C GLY A 168 4.65 6.47 19.01
N CYS A 169 4.21 7.66 18.58
CA CYS A 169 5.06 8.87 18.54
C CYS A 169 4.66 9.93 19.59
N CYS A 170 3.38 10.04 19.93
CA CYS A 170 2.86 11.12 20.77
C CYS A 170 2.77 10.80 22.26
N LYS A 171 3.03 9.55 22.66
CA LYS A 171 3.00 9.11 24.06
C LYS A 171 4.18 8.15 24.34
N PRO A 172 4.59 7.98 25.60
CA PRO A 172 5.57 6.96 25.96
C PRO A 172 4.94 5.55 25.92
N PRO A 173 5.78 4.50 25.79
CA PRO A 173 5.33 3.11 25.93
C PRO A 173 4.70 2.86 27.30
N THR A 174 3.63 2.06 27.36
CA THR A 174 2.94 1.76 28.64
C THR A 174 3.82 1.04 29.65
N GLN A 175 4.74 0.19 29.18
CA GLN A 175 5.65 -0.61 30.01
C GLN A 175 6.61 0.24 30.85
N CYS A 176 6.87 1.49 30.42
CA CYS A 176 7.66 2.47 31.16
C CYS A 176 6.97 2.98 32.43
N ALA A 177 5.65 2.79 32.52
CA ALA A 177 4.82 3.17 33.66
C ALA A 177 4.98 4.65 34.09
N TYR A 178 4.99 5.57 33.12
CA TYR A 178 4.91 7.00 33.41
C TYR A 178 3.55 7.38 34.01
N THR A 179 3.55 8.42 34.83
CA THR A 179 2.31 9.02 35.35
C THR A 179 1.71 9.98 34.32
N PHE A 180 0.41 9.81 34.05
CA PHE A 180 -0.34 10.60 33.08
C PHE A 180 -0.64 12.00 33.63
N VAL A 181 -0.32 13.04 32.88
CA VAL A 181 -0.75 14.42 33.16
C VAL A 181 -1.67 14.90 32.03
N ASN A 182 -1.21 14.78 30.78
CA ASN A 182 -2.01 15.01 29.58
C ASN A 182 -1.53 14.06 28.45
N PRO A 183 -2.21 13.98 27.29
CA PRO A 183 -1.87 13.03 26.24
C PRO A 183 -0.41 13.04 25.77
N THR A 184 0.26 14.21 25.74
CA THR A 184 1.64 14.38 25.26
C THR A 184 2.64 14.77 26.36
N TYR A 185 2.23 14.73 27.62
CA TYR A 185 3.04 15.12 28.77
C TYR A 185 2.88 14.12 29.92
N TRP A 186 4.00 13.53 30.29
CA TRP A 186 4.06 12.40 31.20
C TRP A 186 5.24 12.58 32.15
N ILE A 187 5.07 12.28 33.45
CA ILE A 187 6.11 12.51 34.47
C ILE A 187 6.43 11.23 35.24
N SER A 188 7.57 11.23 35.93
CA SER A 188 7.98 10.18 36.88
C SER A 188 7.95 8.76 36.28
N PRO A 189 8.94 8.37 35.46
CA PRO A 189 9.02 7.00 34.98
C PRO A 189 9.24 6.04 36.16
N ILE A 190 8.39 5.02 36.26
CA ILE A 190 8.50 4.00 37.30
C ILE A 190 9.40 2.85 36.84
N ASN A 191 9.43 2.56 35.53
CA ASN A 191 10.14 1.40 34.99
C ASN A 191 10.97 1.77 33.73
N THR A 192 12.05 2.51 33.93
CA THR A 192 12.95 2.94 32.83
C THR A 192 13.75 1.80 32.18
N ALA A 193 13.84 0.63 32.83
CA ALA A 193 14.58 -0.53 32.33
C ALA A 193 13.72 -1.49 31.48
N ALA A 194 12.41 -1.23 31.35
CA ALA A 194 11.52 -2.08 30.58
C ALA A 194 11.81 -2.02 29.07
N ASP A 195 12.09 -0.82 28.56
CA ASP A 195 12.32 -0.56 27.16
C ASP A 195 13.31 0.60 27.00
N MET A 196 14.15 0.57 25.97
CA MET A 196 15.09 1.66 25.66
C MET A 196 14.35 2.95 25.28
N ASP A 197 13.13 2.83 24.73
CA ASP A 197 12.27 3.95 24.40
C ASP A 197 11.87 4.75 25.66
N CYS A 198 11.86 4.13 26.85
CA CYS A 198 11.59 4.83 28.10
C CYS A 198 12.63 5.91 28.39
N LEU A 199 13.89 5.68 28.02
CA LEU A 199 14.96 6.66 28.21
C LEU A 199 14.97 7.72 27.11
N GLN A 200 14.31 7.44 25.99
CA GLN A 200 14.33 8.27 24.80
C GLN A 200 13.12 9.21 24.68
N TRP A 201 12.08 8.98 25.51
CA TRP A 201 10.93 9.85 25.63
C TRP A 201 11.31 11.26 26.14
N SER A 202 10.73 12.29 25.50
CA SER A 202 10.86 13.70 25.90
C SER A 202 9.48 14.37 25.96
N ASN A 203 9.27 15.26 26.93
CA ASN A 203 8.04 16.07 27.02
C ASN A 203 8.11 17.34 26.13
N ASP A 204 9.23 17.60 25.48
CA ASP A 204 9.34 18.64 24.46
C ASP A 204 8.47 18.26 23.25
N GLN A 205 7.52 19.14 22.91
CA GLN A 205 6.55 18.91 21.84
C GLN A 205 7.19 18.75 20.45
N THR A 206 8.42 19.25 20.27
CA THR A 206 9.18 19.08 19.03
C THR A 206 9.97 17.77 18.96
N GLN A 207 10.19 17.10 20.10
CA GLN A 207 11.01 15.89 20.19
C GLN A 207 10.18 14.63 20.45
N LEU A 208 9.25 14.68 21.42
CA LEU A 208 8.36 13.58 21.86
C LEU A 208 9.06 12.21 21.79
N CYS A 209 8.37 11.17 21.28
CA CYS A 209 8.99 9.88 20.98
C CYS A 209 9.41 9.75 19.51
N TYR A 210 9.66 10.85 18.78
CA TYR A 210 9.97 10.76 17.33
C TYR A 210 11.27 9.98 17.04
N ASN A 211 12.15 9.78 18.02
CA ASN A 211 13.35 8.95 17.87
C ASN A 211 13.20 7.50 18.34
N CYS A 212 12.10 7.19 19.02
CA CYS A 212 11.83 5.89 19.63
C CYS A 212 11.57 4.81 18.57
N ASP A 213 11.84 3.57 18.92
CA ASP A 213 11.47 2.40 18.12
C ASP A 213 9.96 2.21 18.04
N SER A 214 9.22 2.60 19.08
CA SER A 214 7.76 2.66 19.11
C SER A 214 7.18 3.59 18.04
N CYS A 215 7.80 4.75 17.78
CA CYS A 215 7.33 5.68 16.76
C CYS A 215 7.58 5.14 15.36
N LYS A 216 8.76 4.56 15.10
CA LYS A 216 9.01 3.94 13.80
C LYS A 216 8.20 2.64 13.60
N ALA A 217 7.84 1.93 14.67
CA ALA A 217 6.87 0.82 14.61
C ALA A 217 5.45 1.34 14.30
N GLY A 218 5.04 2.46 14.87
CA GLY A 218 3.80 3.17 14.55
C GLY A 218 3.71 3.57 13.07
N LEU A 219 4.81 4.07 12.52
CA LEU A 219 4.93 4.37 11.08
C LEU A 219 4.78 3.10 10.23
N LEU A 220 5.44 2.01 10.60
CA LEU A 220 5.32 0.74 9.89
C LEU A 220 3.88 0.19 9.95
N ALA A 221 3.18 0.35 11.07
CA ALA A 221 1.77 0.00 11.20
C ALA A 221 0.87 0.86 10.31
N ASN A 222 1.11 2.18 10.26
CA ASN A 222 0.34 3.08 9.39
C ASN A 222 0.52 2.68 7.92
N LEU A 223 1.78 2.52 7.50
CA LEU A 223 2.13 2.06 6.16
C LEU A 223 1.52 0.71 5.82
N ARG A 224 1.56 -0.25 6.75
CA ARG A 224 0.93 -1.57 6.58
C ARG A 224 -0.56 -1.44 6.27
N LYS A 225 -1.27 -0.58 7.00
CA LYS A 225 -2.71 -0.34 6.81
C LYS A 225 -3.00 0.21 5.42
N GLU A 226 -2.24 1.20 4.99
CA GLU A 226 -2.38 1.82 3.67
C GLU A 226 -1.99 0.85 2.54
N TRP A 227 -0.91 0.09 2.70
CA TRP A 227 -0.49 -0.94 1.74
C TRP A 227 -1.53 -2.05 1.60
N ARG A 228 -2.19 -2.44 2.69
CA ARG A 228 -3.27 -3.43 2.64
C ARG A 228 -4.49 -2.89 1.89
N ARG A 229 -4.88 -1.63 2.11
CA ARG A 229 -5.96 -0.97 1.36
C ARG A 229 -5.65 -0.94 -0.13
N ALA A 230 -4.44 -0.54 -0.51
CA ALA A 230 -3.99 -0.56 -1.90
C ALA A 230 -3.94 -1.99 -2.49
N ASN A 231 -3.49 -2.97 -1.69
CA ASN A 231 -3.42 -4.37 -2.14
C ASN A 231 -4.81 -4.96 -2.44
N VAL A 232 -5.85 -4.54 -1.71
CA VAL A 232 -7.25 -4.94 -2.01
C VAL A 232 -7.65 -4.45 -3.40
N ILE A 233 -7.35 -3.18 -3.73
CA ILE A 233 -7.62 -2.63 -5.07
C ILE A 233 -6.86 -3.43 -6.12
N LEU A 234 -5.59 -3.74 -5.85
CA LEU A 234 -4.74 -4.47 -6.79
C LEU A 234 -5.21 -5.91 -7.03
N ILE A 235 -5.74 -6.60 -6.00
CA ILE A 235 -6.37 -7.92 -6.14
C ILE A 235 -7.57 -7.84 -7.07
N ILE A 236 -8.44 -6.84 -6.89
CA ILE A 236 -9.61 -6.64 -7.76
C ILE A 236 -9.16 -6.43 -9.21
N THR A 237 -8.16 -5.58 -9.43
CA THR A 237 -7.57 -5.35 -10.76
C THR A 237 -7.06 -6.65 -11.39
N VAL A 238 -6.31 -7.47 -10.64
CA VAL A 238 -5.79 -8.75 -11.14
C VAL A 238 -6.91 -9.68 -11.59
N ILE A 239 -7.98 -9.80 -10.80
CA ILE A 239 -9.13 -10.64 -11.16
C ILE A 239 -9.74 -10.19 -12.49
N VAL A 240 -9.95 -8.88 -12.65
CA VAL A 240 -10.54 -8.36 -13.89
C VAL A 240 -9.60 -8.53 -15.09
N LEU A 241 -8.29 -8.30 -14.91
CA LEU A 241 -7.31 -8.54 -15.97
C LEU A 241 -7.23 -10.01 -16.40
N ILE A 242 -7.39 -10.96 -15.46
CA ILE A 242 -7.48 -12.38 -15.79
C ILE A 242 -8.71 -12.66 -16.64
N ILE A 243 -9.89 -12.12 -16.27
CA ILE A 243 -11.13 -12.28 -17.06
C ILE A 243 -10.93 -11.73 -18.47
N VAL A 244 -10.39 -10.51 -18.57
CA VAL A 244 -10.07 -9.86 -19.85
C VAL A 244 -9.11 -10.72 -20.70
N TYR A 245 -8.07 -11.27 -20.08
CA TYR A 245 -7.11 -12.14 -20.76
C TYR A 245 -7.77 -13.42 -21.29
N LEU A 246 -8.64 -14.05 -20.50
CA LEU A 246 -9.38 -15.24 -20.91
C LEU A 246 -10.30 -14.95 -22.12
N VAL A 247 -11.05 -13.85 -22.08
CA VAL A 247 -11.90 -13.44 -23.21
C VAL A 247 -11.06 -13.12 -24.45
N GLY A 248 -9.93 -12.43 -24.29
CA GLY A 248 -8.98 -12.17 -25.37
C GLY A 248 -8.42 -13.45 -26.00
N CYS A 249 -8.07 -14.44 -25.19
CA CYS A 249 -7.64 -15.76 -25.66
C CYS A 249 -8.74 -16.51 -26.41
N CYS A 250 -9.98 -16.48 -25.90
CA CYS A 250 -11.13 -17.09 -26.57
C CYS A 250 -11.41 -16.43 -27.93
N ALA A 251 -11.38 -15.10 -28.00
CA ALA A 251 -11.55 -14.36 -29.25
C ALA A 251 -10.44 -14.70 -30.26
N PHE A 252 -9.19 -14.77 -29.82
CA PHE A 252 -8.06 -15.15 -30.67
C PHE A 252 -8.18 -16.58 -31.20
N ARG A 253 -8.56 -17.54 -30.35
CA ARG A 253 -8.81 -18.93 -30.76
C ARG A 253 -9.90 -19.01 -31.82
N ASN A 254 -10.98 -18.26 -31.66
CA ASN A 254 -12.09 -18.27 -32.62
C ASN A 254 -11.63 -17.77 -34.01
N VAL A 255 -10.89 -16.66 -34.07
CA VAL A 255 -10.35 -16.13 -35.35
C VAL A 255 -9.40 -17.12 -36.01
N LYS A 256 -8.49 -17.74 -35.25
CA LYS A 256 -7.55 -18.74 -35.78
C LYS A 256 -8.28 -19.99 -36.30
N THR A 257 -9.37 -20.37 -35.65
CA THR A 257 -10.21 -21.51 -36.04
C THR A 257 -10.97 -21.20 -37.34
N GLU A 258 -11.57 -20.00 -37.46
CA GLU A 258 -12.19 -19.54 -38.71
C GLU A 258 -11.19 -19.50 -39.88
N ASP A 259 -9.95 -19.03 -39.64
CA ASP A 259 -8.90 -19.03 -40.66
C ASP A 259 -8.50 -20.45 -41.12
N LEU A 260 -8.40 -21.40 -40.19
CA LEU A 260 -8.12 -22.82 -40.51
C LEU A 260 -9.27 -23.43 -41.31
N PHE A 261 -10.52 -23.21 -40.91
CA PHE A 261 -11.69 -23.68 -41.66
C PHE A 261 -11.78 -23.08 -43.06
N ARG A 262 -11.45 -21.79 -43.21
CA ARG A 262 -11.40 -21.11 -44.52
C ARG A 262 -10.33 -21.74 -45.43
N LYS A 263 -9.12 -21.98 -44.91
CA LYS A 263 -8.05 -22.67 -45.66
C LYS A 263 -8.44 -24.10 -46.05
N TYR A 264 -9.06 -24.84 -45.13
CA TYR A 264 -9.52 -26.20 -45.42
C TYR A 264 -10.62 -26.22 -46.51
N LYS A 265 -11.53 -25.23 -46.49
CA LYS A 265 -12.61 -25.10 -47.47
C LYS A 265 -12.14 -24.64 -48.86
N GLN A 266 -11.02 -23.91 -48.93
CA GLN A 266 -10.47 -23.44 -50.21
C GLN A 266 -9.71 -24.52 -50.98
N GLY A 267 -9.41 -25.68 -50.37
CA GLY A 267 -8.67 -26.76 -51.01
C GLY A 267 -7.20 -26.39 -51.27
N TYR A 268 -6.29 -27.36 -51.16
CA TYR A 268 -4.95 -27.20 -51.71
C TYR A 268 -5.07 -27.30 -53.24
N THR A 269 -5.11 -26.16 -53.92
CA THR A 269 -4.69 -26.07 -55.34
C THR A 269 -3.25 -25.61 -55.41
#